data_AF-A0A0C2W0P0-F1
#
_entry.id   AF-A0A0C2W0P0-F1
#
_cell.length_a   1.000
_cell.length_b   1.000
_cell.length_c   1.000
_cell.angle_alpha   90.00
_cell.angle_beta   90.00
_cell.angle_gamma   90.00
#
_symmetry.space_group_name_H-M   'P 1'
#
loop_
_entity.id
_entity.type
_entity.pdbx_description
1 polymer ?
#
loop_
_entity_poly.entity_id
_entity_poly.type
_entity_poly.pdbx_seq_one_letter_code
_entity_poly.pdbx_strand_id
1 'polypeptide(L)'
;MSTSLNDFYSSVDKLEADGSNWVMFQLRFEAAVKYKKVYGHFDGSTPKPTSPVGEKPMTEAEMTAHAKELEKWTDQEAIARHILFHLMPNSLLVKINRKPFISDMWKWIVTEYTRKSMAMRSHLHAEFMAMRYVKGTDLRKEFDRVLMKYEELVNANVVISTNEYRTLIYNFVPPELSSWLS
;
A
#
# COMPACT_ATOMS: atom_id res chain seq x y z
N MET A 1 -23.02 11.20 13.11
CA MET A 1 -22.71 9.93 13.78
C MET A 1 -21.20 9.85 13.97
N SER A 2 -20.72 9.63 15.19
CA SER A 2 -19.29 9.46 15.47
C SER A 2 -18.92 8.01 15.21
N THR A 3 -18.35 7.71 14.04
CA THR A 3 -17.88 6.36 13.71
C THR A 3 -16.74 6.01 14.65
N SER A 4 -16.81 4.87 15.32
CA SER A 4 -15.81 4.46 16.31
C SER A 4 -14.47 4.15 15.64
N LEU A 5 -13.41 3.97 16.43
CA LEU A 5 -12.12 3.45 15.91
C LEU A 5 -12.26 1.98 15.46
N ASN A 6 -13.16 1.20 16.07
CA ASN A 6 -13.39 -0.19 15.68
C ASN A 6 -14.05 -0.30 14.30
N ASP A 7 -15.00 0.57 13.99
CA ASP A 7 -15.63 0.63 12.65
C ASP A 7 -14.63 1.04 11.56
N PHE A 8 -13.61 1.82 11.94
CA PHE A 8 -12.51 2.16 11.05
C PHE A 8 -11.62 0.94 10.78
N TYR A 9 -11.30 0.15 11.81
CA TYR A 9 -10.46 -1.03 11.65
C TYR A 9 -11.14 -2.19 10.93
N SER A 10 -12.47 -2.29 11.01
CA SER A 10 -13.22 -3.29 10.25
C SER A 10 -13.41 -2.91 8.77
N SER A 11 -13.21 -1.65 8.38
CA SER A 11 -13.43 -1.16 7.01
C SER A 11 -12.17 -1.05 6.16
N VAL A 12 -10.98 -1.10 6.77
CA VAL A 12 -9.70 -1.04 6.07
C VAL A 12 -8.88 -2.28 6.37
N ASP A 13 -8.58 -3.05 5.33
CA ASP A 13 -7.71 -4.22 5.44
C ASP A 13 -6.30 -3.81 5.87
N LYS A 14 -5.58 -4.70 6.55
CA LYS A 14 -4.18 -4.46 6.91
C LYS A 14 -3.29 -4.47 5.67
N LEU A 15 -2.19 -3.71 5.72
CA LEU A 15 -1.21 -3.73 4.66
C LEU A 15 -0.47 -5.08 4.64
N GLU A 16 -0.49 -5.76 3.50
CA GLU A 16 0.25 -7.01 3.34
C GLU A 16 1.76 -6.76 3.32
N ALA A 17 2.55 -7.66 3.89
CA ALA A 17 4.00 -7.46 4.03
C ALA A 17 4.73 -7.37 2.68
N ASP A 18 4.21 -8.06 1.66
CA ASP A 18 4.71 -8.09 0.29
C ASP A 18 4.25 -6.90 -0.57
N GLY A 19 3.23 -6.16 -0.11
CA GLY A 19 2.66 -5.01 -0.82
C GLY A 19 1.69 -5.38 -1.94
N SER A 20 1.21 -6.62 -1.99
CA SER A 20 0.22 -7.09 -2.98
C SER A 20 -1.05 -6.25 -2.98
N ASN A 21 -1.56 -5.88 -1.80
CA ASN A 21 -2.75 -5.05 -1.65
C ASN A 21 -2.48 -3.54 -1.59
N TRP A 22 -1.25 -3.07 -1.83
CA TRP A 22 -0.84 -1.67 -1.59
C TRP A 22 -1.77 -0.63 -2.24
N VAL A 23 -2.13 -0.83 -3.51
CA VAL A 23 -2.96 0.14 -4.27
C VAL A 23 -4.34 0.31 -3.62
N MET A 24 -4.99 -0.81 -3.28
CA MET A 24 -6.31 -0.79 -2.64
C MET A 24 -6.23 -0.33 -1.19
N PHE A 25 -5.18 -0.75 -0.48
CA PHE A 25 -4.88 -0.30 0.87
C PHE A 25 -4.76 1.23 0.92
N GLN A 26 -3.91 1.81 0.08
CA GLN A 26 -3.66 3.25 0.04
C GLN A 26 -4.97 4.01 -0.24
N LEU A 27 -5.75 3.58 -1.24
CA LEU A 27 -7.02 4.22 -1.60
C LEU A 27 -8.00 4.24 -0.42
N ARG A 28 -8.21 3.08 0.23
CA ARG A 28 -9.15 2.95 1.36
C ARG A 28 -8.64 3.69 2.59
N PHE A 29 -7.34 3.56 2.89
CA PHE A 29 -6.69 4.24 4.00
C PHE A 29 -6.87 5.75 3.89
N GLU A 30 -6.53 6.35 2.75
CA GLU A 30 -6.65 7.79 2.52
C GLU A 30 -8.09 8.28 2.67
N ALA A 31 -9.07 7.56 2.11
CA ALA A 31 -10.48 7.88 2.28
C ALA A 31 -10.89 7.87 3.76
N ALA A 32 -10.44 6.87 4.51
CA ALA A 32 -10.79 6.69 5.91
C ALA A 32 -10.14 7.76 6.81
N VAL A 33 -8.86 8.12 6.61
CA VAL A 33 -8.19 9.15 7.41
C VAL A 33 -8.68 10.57 7.07
N LYS A 34 -9.13 10.80 5.83
CA LYS A 34 -9.84 12.03 5.44
C LYS A 34 -11.19 12.13 6.16
N TYR A 35 -11.94 11.03 6.22
CA TYR A 35 -13.18 10.96 6.98
C TYR A 35 -12.97 11.26 8.48
N LYS A 36 -11.87 10.75 9.07
CA LYS A 36 -11.45 11.04 10.46
C LYS A 36 -10.84 12.43 10.66
N LYS A 37 -10.69 13.23 9.60
CA LYS A 37 -10.12 14.60 9.62
C LYS A 37 -8.70 14.68 10.18
N VAL A 38 -7.90 13.62 9.99
CA VAL A 38 -6.49 13.57 10.41
C VAL A 38 -5.52 13.46 9.23
N TYR A 39 -6.02 13.46 7.98
CA TYR A 39 -5.18 13.36 6.78
C TYR A 39 -4.04 14.38 6.72
N GLY A 40 -4.24 15.59 7.28
CA GLY A 40 -3.21 16.63 7.32
C GLY A 40 -1.92 16.26 8.06
N HIS A 41 -2.00 15.29 8.97
CA HIS A 41 -0.84 14.73 9.68
C HIS A 41 -0.09 13.69 8.83
N PHE A 42 -0.76 13.07 7.84
CA PHE A 42 -0.17 12.10 6.93
C PHE A 42 0.52 12.75 5.73
N ASP A 43 -0.11 13.77 5.12
CA ASP A 43 0.48 14.51 3.99
C ASP A 43 1.44 15.61 4.43
N GLY A 44 1.44 15.97 5.72
CA GLY A 44 2.28 17.02 6.30
C GLY A 44 1.73 18.43 6.13
N SER A 45 0.49 18.59 5.67
CA SER A 45 -0.19 19.90 5.56
C SER A 45 -0.56 20.51 6.91
N THR A 46 -0.59 19.71 7.99
CA THR A 46 -0.76 20.15 9.38
C THR A 46 0.55 19.98 10.16
N PRO A 47 1.56 20.86 9.96
CA PRO A 47 2.82 20.79 10.69
C PRO A 47 2.62 21.06 12.18
N LYS A 48 3.54 20.57 13.00
CA LYS A 48 3.54 20.84 14.44
C LYS A 48 3.61 22.35 14.70
N PRO A 49 2.73 22.92 15.54
CA PRO A 49 2.83 24.31 15.94
C PRO A 49 4.18 24.61 16.59
N THR A 50 4.96 25.51 15.99
CA THR A 50 6.21 26.01 16.56
C THR A 50 5.91 27.19 17.47
N SER A 51 6.64 27.34 18.58
CA SER A 51 6.56 28.56 19.37
C SER A 51 6.98 29.76 18.49
N PRO A 52 6.26 30.89 18.54
CA PRO A 52 6.70 32.10 17.87
C PRO A 52 7.98 32.59 18.56
N VAL A 53 9.13 32.24 17.99
CA VAL A 53 10.41 32.82 18.37
C VAL A 53 10.48 34.19 17.70
N GLY A 54 9.94 35.20 18.38
CA GLY A 54 10.01 36.60 17.98
C GLY A 54 10.17 37.47 19.21
N GLU A 55 10.99 38.50 19.12
CA GLU A 55 11.54 39.38 20.17
C GLU A 55 10.54 40.10 21.11
N LYS A 56 9.24 39.77 21.05
CA LYS A 56 8.23 40.32 21.95
C LYS A 56 7.81 39.27 22.99
N PRO A 57 7.76 39.63 24.29
CA PRO A 57 7.15 38.78 25.29
C PRO A 57 5.70 38.53 24.90
N MET A 58 5.38 37.25 24.68
CA MET A 58 4.05 36.76 24.34
C MET A 58 3.09 37.12 25.48
N THR A 59 1.91 37.63 25.14
CA THR A 59 0.88 37.85 26.15
C THR A 59 0.35 36.52 26.69
N GLU A 60 -0.13 36.51 27.94
CA GLU A 60 -0.68 35.31 28.59
C GLU A 60 -1.81 34.65 27.76
N ALA A 61 -2.61 35.47 27.08
CA ALA A 61 -3.65 35.01 26.16
C ALA A 61 -3.08 34.27 24.94
N GLU A 62 -2.01 34.78 24.35
CA GLU A 62 -1.33 34.14 23.21
C GLU A 62 -0.69 32.82 23.62
N MET A 63 -0.02 32.77 24.77
CA MET A 63 0.57 31.53 25.32
C MET A 63 -0.51 30.46 25.55
N THR A 64 -1.65 30.86 26.12
CA THR A 64 -2.77 29.93 26.37
C THR A 64 -3.38 29.40 25.07
N ALA A 65 -3.48 30.24 24.02
CA ALA A 65 -3.96 29.83 22.71
C ALA A 65 -3.00 28.84 22.03
N HIS A 66 -1.69 29.12 22.07
CA HIS A 66 -0.66 28.23 21.51
C HIS A 66 -0.63 26.87 22.21
N ALA A 67 -0.73 26.85 23.54
CA ALA A 67 -0.79 25.62 24.31
C ALA A 67 -1.98 24.73 23.90
N LYS A 68 -3.16 25.32 23.74
CA LYS A 68 -4.37 24.62 23.28
C LYS A 68 -4.24 24.08 21.85
N GLU A 69 -3.62 24.86 20.97
CA GLU A 69 -3.37 24.43 19.59
C GLU A 69 -2.39 23.24 19.55
N LEU A 70 -1.32 23.31 20.34
CA LEU A 70 -0.33 22.24 20.44
C LEU A 70 -0.92 20.97 21.06
N GLU A 71 -1.74 21.09 22.09
CA GLU A 71 -2.47 19.96 22.71
C GLU A 71 -3.37 19.29 21.67
N LYS A 72 -4.22 20.05 20.99
CA LYS A 72 -5.09 19.54 19.92
C LYS A 72 -4.30 18.88 18.79
N TRP A 73 -3.19 19.48 18.38
CA TRP A 73 -2.32 18.90 17.35
C TRP A 73 -1.75 17.55 17.83
N THR A 74 -1.30 17.48 19.08
CA THR A 74 -0.72 16.28 19.69
C THR A 74 -1.74 15.14 19.79
N ASP A 75 -2.98 15.45 20.17
CA ASP A 75 -4.08 14.48 20.21
C ASP A 75 -4.37 13.90 18.83
N GLN A 76 -4.42 14.75 17.80
CA GLN A 76 -4.65 14.30 16.44
C GLN A 76 -3.49 13.47 15.87
N GLU A 77 -2.25 13.84 16.19
CA GLU A 77 -1.06 13.06 15.84
C GLU A 77 -1.07 11.68 16.53
N ALA A 78 -1.51 11.60 17.80
CA ALA A 78 -1.68 10.34 18.51
C ALA A 78 -2.76 9.45 17.89
N ILE A 79 -3.90 10.02 17.47
CA ILE A 79 -4.95 9.30 16.74
C ILE A 79 -4.42 8.78 15.40
N ALA A 80 -3.72 9.62 14.64
CA ALA A 80 -3.13 9.25 13.37
C ALA A 80 -2.11 8.11 13.53
N ARG A 81 -1.27 8.17 14.58
CA ARG A 81 -0.32 7.11 14.93
C ARG A 81 -1.00 5.80 15.29
N HIS A 82 -2.04 5.86 16.12
CA HIS A 82 -2.79 4.66 16.51
C HIS A 82 -3.44 3.98 15.30
N ILE A 83 -4.07 4.77 14.42
CA ILE A 83 -4.66 4.29 13.16
C ILE A 83 -3.60 3.61 12.29
N LEU A 84 -2.46 4.27 12.07
CA LEU A 84 -1.40 3.73 11.24
C LEU A 84 -0.89 2.43 11.84
N PHE A 85 -0.60 2.39 13.13
CA PHE A 85 0.02 1.21 13.74
C PHE A 85 -0.89 -0.01 13.73
N HIS A 86 -2.20 0.17 13.85
CA HIS A 86 -3.14 -0.95 13.81
C HIS A 86 -3.22 -1.62 12.42
N LEU A 87 -3.03 -0.84 11.36
CA LEU A 87 -3.14 -1.29 9.98
C LEU A 87 -1.83 -1.78 9.36
N MET A 88 -0.73 -1.69 10.11
CA MET A 88 0.59 -2.08 9.63
C MET A 88 1.02 -3.44 10.22
N PRO A 89 1.73 -4.28 9.45
CA PRO A 89 2.31 -5.51 9.99
C PRO A 89 3.46 -5.19 10.95
N ASN A 90 3.68 -6.04 11.96
CA ASN A 90 4.69 -5.84 13.01
C ASN A 90 6.12 -5.63 12.44
N SER A 91 6.46 -6.32 11.35
CA SER A 91 7.74 -6.18 10.65
C SER A 91 7.99 -4.76 10.14
N LEU A 92 6.92 -4.01 9.87
CA LEU A 92 6.97 -2.62 9.41
C LEU A 92 7.03 -1.64 10.56
N LEU A 93 6.30 -1.91 11.65
CA LEU A 93 6.29 -1.07 12.85
C LEU A 93 7.70 -0.80 13.38
N VAL A 94 8.56 -1.82 13.39
CA VAL A 94 9.97 -1.69 13.82
C VAL A 94 10.74 -0.68 12.96
N LYS A 95 10.42 -0.57 11.67
CA LYS A 95 11.07 0.34 10.73
C LYS A 95 10.54 1.77 10.85
N ILE A 96 9.21 1.92 10.94
CA ILE A 96 8.58 3.25 10.94
C ILE A 96 8.62 3.93 12.30
N ASN A 97 8.65 3.18 13.42
CA ASN A 97 8.63 3.75 14.77
C ASN A 97 9.83 4.66 15.08
N ARG A 98 10.92 4.56 14.31
CA ARG A 98 12.10 5.43 14.44
C ARG A 98 11.87 6.86 13.91
N LYS A 99 10.76 7.10 13.21
CA LYS A 99 10.45 8.39 12.61
C LYS A 99 9.65 9.26 13.59
N PRO A 100 9.93 10.57 13.66
CA PRO A 100 9.32 11.43 14.67
C PRO A 100 7.83 11.68 14.38
N PHE A 101 7.49 11.97 13.12
CA PHE A 101 6.14 12.39 12.73
C PHE A 101 5.45 11.36 11.83
N ILE A 102 4.13 11.37 11.84
CA ILE A 102 3.31 10.51 10.98
C ILE A 102 3.51 10.81 9.50
N SER A 103 3.74 12.08 9.15
CA SER A 103 4.07 12.47 7.78
C SER A 103 5.34 11.78 7.27
N ASP A 104 6.38 11.68 8.10
CA ASP A 104 7.62 10.98 7.75
C ASP A 104 7.40 9.47 7.61
N MET A 105 6.58 8.88 8.48
CA MET A 105 6.22 7.46 8.43
C MET A 105 5.46 7.17 7.13
N TRP A 106 4.43 7.96 6.86
CA TRP A 106 3.56 7.79 5.70
C TRP A 106 4.32 7.96 4.39
N LYS A 107 5.12 9.02 4.26
CA LYS A 107 5.97 9.26 3.09
C LYS A 107 6.89 8.07 2.79
N TRP A 108 7.49 7.50 3.83
CA TRP A 108 8.36 6.34 3.69
C TRP A 108 7.56 5.09 3.26
N ILE A 109 6.39 4.84 3.86
CA ILE A 109 5.50 3.72 3.49
C ILE A 109 5.10 3.84 2.03
N VAL A 110 4.62 5.02 1.61
CA VAL A 110 4.21 5.28 0.22
C VAL A 110 5.36 4.99 -0.74
N THR A 111 6.56 5.46 -0.43
CA THR A 111 7.74 5.23 -1.27
C THR A 111 8.09 3.74 -1.37
N GLU A 112 8.19 3.07 -0.22
CA GLU A 112 8.62 1.67 -0.16
C GLU A 112 7.60 0.73 -0.78
N TYR A 113 6.32 0.92 -0.51
CA TYR A 113 5.26 0.03 -0.99
C TYR A 113 4.82 0.31 -2.42
N THR A 114 4.94 1.55 -2.90
CA THR A 114 4.79 1.81 -4.34
C THR A 114 5.89 1.09 -5.11
N ARG A 115 7.15 1.17 -4.64
CA ARG A 115 8.27 0.44 -5.23
C ARG A 115 8.10 -1.08 -5.16
N LYS A 116 7.75 -1.63 -4.00
CA LYS A 116 7.52 -3.08 -3.82
C LYS A 116 6.37 -3.59 -4.67
N SER A 117 5.23 -2.89 -4.69
CA SER A 117 4.06 -3.27 -5.49
C SER A 117 4.41 -3.28 -6.98
N MET A 118 5.14 -2.27 -7.49
CA MET A 118 5.61 -2.29 -8.88
C MET A 118 6.57 -3.46 -9.16
N ALA A 119 7.56 -3.68 -8.29
CA ALA A 119 8.51 -4.77 -8.46
C ALA A 119 7.84 -6.16 -8.41
N MET A 120 6.89 -6.36 -7.49
CA MET A 120 6.10 -7.59 -7.39
C MET A 120 5.28 -7.82 -8.65
N ARG A 121 4.57 -6.78 -9.12
CA ARG A 121 3.77 -6.86 -10.36
C ARG A 121 4.64 -7.20 -11.58
N SER A 122 5.80 -6.54 -11.72
CA SER A 122 6.75 -6.85 -12.78
C SER A 122 7.35 -8.25 -12.66
N HIS A 123 7.62 -8.72 -11.45
CA HIS A 123 8.13 -10.06 -11.21
C HIS A 123 7.10 -11.13 -11.58
N LEU A 124 5.85 -11.00 -11.12
CA LEU A 124 4.77 -11.91 -11.48
C LEU A 124 4.53 -11.94 -13.00
N HIS A 125 4.53 -10.76 -13.65
CA HIS A 125 4.41 -10.68 -15.11
C HIS A 125 5.55 -11.41 -15.81
N ALA A 126 6.80 -11.18 -15.38
CA ALA A 126 7.97 -11.83 -15.94
C ALA A 126 7.96 -13.35 -15.73
N GLU A 127 7.59 -13.83 -14.53
CA GLU A 127 7.46 -15.26 -14.25
C GLU A 127 6.40 -15.91 -15.13
N PHE A 128 5.25 -15.26 -15.29
CA PHE A 128 4.20 -15.73 -16.19
C PHE A 128 4.75 -15.83 -17.62
N MET A 129 5.30 -14.75 -18.17
CA MET A 129 5.84 -14.73 -19.54
C MET A 129 7.02 -15.70 -19.75
N ALA A 130 7.70 -16.13 -18.69
CA ALA A 130 8.77 -17.12 -18.71
C ALA A 130 8.28 -18.58 -18.63
N MET A 131 6.99 -18.84 -18.39
CA MET A 131 6.45 -20.20 -18.34
C MET A 131 6.65 -20.92 -19.68
N ARG A 132 7.11 -22.18 -19.62
CA ARG A 132 7.32 -23.05 -20.79
C ARG A 132 6.77 -24.45 -20.54
N TYR A 133 6.55 -25.21 -21.61
CA TYR A 133 6.26 -26.64 -21.54
C TYR A 133 7.40 -27.38 -20.85
N VAL A 134 7.06 -28.34 -19.99
CA VAL A 134 8.03 -29.31 -19.46
C VAL A 134 7.93 -30.59 -20.27
N LYS A 135 9.02 -31.02 -20.91
CA LYS A 135 9.00 -32.22 -21.77
C LYS A 135 8.54 -33.47 -21.02
N GLY A 136 7.50 -34.12 -21.53
CA GLY A 136 6.98 -35.38 -20.99
C GLY A 136 5.94 -35.24 -19.88
N THR A 137 5.49 -34.02 -19.55
CA THR A 137 4.35 -33.81 -18.64
C THR A 137 3.02 -33.80 -19.38
N ASP A 138 1.94 -34.06 -18.63
CA ASP A 138 0.56 -33.99 -19.11
C ASP A 138 0.19 -32.53 -19.41
N LEU A 139 -0.11 -32.26 -20.68
CA LEU A 139 -0.44 -30.93 -21.18
C LEU A 139 -1.65 -30.31 -20.46
N ARG A 140 -2.62 -31.11 -19.99
CA ARG A 140 -3.77 -30.59 -19.24
C ARG A 140 -3.34 -29.97 -17.91
N LYS A 141 -2.51 -30.69 -17.15
CA LYS A 141 -1.97 -30.19 -15.87
C LYS A 141 -1.10 -28.95 -16.06
N GLU A 142 -0.38 -28.90 -17.17
CA GLU A 142 0.43 -27.74 -17.54
C GLU A 142 -0.45 -26.53 -17.89
N PHE A 143 -1.60 -26.71 -18.57
CA PHE A 143 -2.57 -25.64 -18.78
C PHE A 143 -3.25 -25.19 -17.48
N ASP A 144 -3.56 -26.10 -16.56
CA ASP A 144 -4.06 -25.74 -15.23
C ASP A 144 -3.04 -24.88 -14.48
N ARG A 145 -1.73 -25.18 -14.62
CA ARG A 145 -0.65 -24.35 -14.06
C ARG A 145 -0.64 -22.94 -14.63
N VAL A 146 -0.84 -22.79 -15.95
CA VAL A 146 -0.94 -21.48 -16.59
C VAL A 146 -2.16 -20.71 -16.09
N LEU A 147 -3.31 -21.38 -15.98
CA LEU A 147 -4.55 -20.77 -15.47
C LEU A 147 -4.38 -20.28 -14.03
N MET A 148 -3.82 -21.11 -13.15
CA MET A 148 -3.55 -20.73 -11.75
C MET A 148 -2.64 -19.49 -11.68
N LYS A 149 -1.55 -19.44 -12.47
CA LYS A 149 -0.69 -18.24 -12.49
C LYS A 149 -1.36 -17.02 -13.09
N TYR A 150 -2.25 -17.18 -14.05
CA TYR A 150 -3.05 -16.08 -14.57
C TYR A 150 -4.02 -15.53 -13.50
N GLU A 151 -4.66 -16.39 -12.72
CA GLU A 151 -5.53 -15.96 -11.62
C GLU A 151 -4.76 -15.22 -10.52
N GLU A 152 -3.54 -15.68 -10.18
CA GLU A 152 -2.66 -14.96 -9.26
C GLU A 152 -2.31 -13.55 -9.75
N LEU A 153 -2.02 -13.39 -11.06
CA LEU A 153 -1.77 -12.08 -11.68
C LEU A 153 -2.98 -11.15 -11.58
N VAL A 154 -4.18 -11.67 -11.86
CA VAL A 154 -5.43 -10.90 -11.75
C VAL A 154 -5.65 -10.44 -10.31
N ASN A 155 -5.44 -11.33 -9.33
CA ASN A 155 -5.54 -11.00 -7.91
C ASN A 155 -4.51 -9.94 -7.48
N ALA A 156 -3.30 -9.96 -8.06
CA ALA A 156 -2.28 -8.93 -7.87
C ALA A 156 -2.50 -7.66 -8.73
N ASN A 157 -3.63 -7.56 -9.42
CA ASN A 157 -4.00 -6.45 -10.30
C ASN A 157 -2.95 -6.19 -11.40
N VAL A 158 -2.35 -7.26 -11.91
CA VAL A 158 -1.47 -7.26 -13.09
C VAL A 158 -2.33 -7.56 -14.31
N VAL A 159 -2.36 -6.62 -15.25
CA VAL A 159 -3.13 -6.78 -16.49
C VAL A 159 -2.24 -7.45 -17.52
N ILE A 160 -2.68 -8.59 -18.04
CA ILE A 160 -2.08 -9.25 -19.20
C ILE A 160 -2.99 -9.00 -20.41
N SER A 161 -2.45 -8.43 -21.47
CA SER A 161 -3.21 -8.24 -22.71
C SER A 161 -3.52 -9.58 -23.37
N THR A 162 -4.58 -9.63 -24.17
CA THR A 162 -4.93 -10.83 -24.96
C THR A 162 -3.77 -11.28 -25.85
N ASN A 163 -2.98 -10.34 -26.40
CA ASN A 163 -1.83 -10.66 -27.23
C ASN A 163 -0.65 -11.24 -26.43
N GLU A 164 -0.38 -10.74 -25.22
CA GLU A 164 0.63 -11.33 -24.33
C GLU A 164 0.21 -12.73 -23.90
N TYR A 165 -1.05 -12.93 -23.55
CA TYR A 165 -1.58 -14.25 -23.19
C TYR A 165 -1.46 -15.24 -24.35
N ARG A 166 -1.80 -14.83 -25.58
CA ARG A 166 -1.60 -15.66 -26.79
C ARG A 166 -0.13 -15.99 -27.03
N THR A 167 0.75 -15.00 -26.91
CA THR A 167 2.21 -15.18 -27.04
C THR A 167 2.72 -16.17 -26.00
N LEU A 168 2.22 -16.10 -24.77
CA LEU A 168 2.54 -17.08 -23.74
C LEU A 168 2.10 -18.48 -24.15
N ILE A 169 0.84 -18.68 -24.53
CA ILE A 169 0.34 -20.01 -24.93
C ILE A 169 1.16 -20.57 -26.10
N TYR A 170 1.47 -19.74 -27.10
CA TYR A 170 2.30 -20.13 -28.24
C TYR A 170 3.70 -20.62 -27.81
N ASN A 171 4.34 -19.92 -26.88
CA ASN A 171 5.64 -20.30 -26.31
C ASN A 171 5.56 -21.44 -25.29
N PHE A 172 4.38 -21.67 -24.73
CA PHE A 172 4.13 -22.64 -23.68
C PHE A 172 3.83 -24.02 -24.22
N VAL A 173 3.28 -24.15 -25.42
CA VAL A 173 2.94 -25.47 -25.99
C VAL A 173 4.18 -26.18 -26.56
N PRO A 174 4.16 -27.52 -26.67
CA PRO A 174 5.18 -28.27 -27.39
C PRO A 174 5.36 -27.75 -28.83
N PRO A 175 6.58 -27.81 -29.41
CA PRO A 175 6.84 -27.32 -30.76
C PRO A 175 5.92 -27.92 -31.83
N GLU A 176 5.49 -29.17 -31.64
CA GLU A 176 4.61 -29.90 -32.56
C GLU A 176 3.19 -29.30 -32.61
N LEU A 177 2.74 -28.66 -31.52
CA LEU A 177 1.45 -27.97 -31.45
C LEU A 177 1.59 -26.48 -31.73
N SER A 178 2.74 -25.88 -31.41
CA SER A 178 3.04 -24.47 -31.69
C SER A 178 2.91 -24.16 -33.18
N SER A 179 3.38 -25.05 -34.06
CA SER A 179 3.27 -24.92 -35.52
C SER A 179 1.84 -24.95 -36.08
N TRP A 180 0.88 -25.48 -35.32
CA TRP A 180 -0.54 -25.46 -35.70
C TRP A 180 -1.27 -24.20 -35.22
N LEU A 181 -0.68 -23.46 -34.27
CA LEU A 181 -1.27 -22.26 -33.66
C LEU A 181 -0.78 -20.96 -34.32
N SER A 182 0.28 -21.02 -35.14
CA SER A 182 0.76 -19.91 -35.98
C SER A 182 -0.11 -19.70 -37.21
#